data_AF-A0A378LY67-F1
#
_entry.id   AF-A0A378LY67-F1
#
_cell.length_a   1.000
_cell.length_b   1.000
_cell.length_c   1.000
_cell.angle_alpha   90.00
_cell.angle_beta   90.00
_cell.angle_gamma   90.00
#
_symmetry.space_group_name_H-M   'P 1'
#
loop_
_entity.id
_entity.type
_entity.pdbx_description
1 polymer ?
#
loop_
_entity_poly.entity_id
_entity_poly.type
_entity_poly.pdbx_seq_one_letter_code
_entity_poly.pdbx_strand_id
1 'polypeptide(L)'
;MFVSHLQKAITYIRETQELALFTTMVDTRLSAMFRISPLYYIMLPFIGLLLTINAIINGYQLVKSSNRNLDRWFLFATSTVCAVLASVSLYGAAISTILNLSFAAGAWFFLSSLIVALIHQTAMFGINLYRALECPNKSIQRMHYIQASLNHLFIAALLTAALGAVAFTLLFPIAPIVGMFFSLTAVLLTGINILWHMAPNSLKKTIKGWLHLNKPSLEEDARANQKELVKLKSFEEEVPKHHRLFTCHDYTAVIRTMDMEEIKPFLSRIIQYKLSLLSERDLENGQCQNKISLLKRLLQSLENHTPLSKKEMFFTYPLAFQSFFMEKGEVEQIFDAVADYHNRHVTIQSEELLTPIVG
;
A
#
# COMPACT_ATOMS: atom_id res chain seq x y z
N MET A 1 -15.36 -0.59 3.68
CA MET A 1 -15.69 -2.00 3.35
C MET A 1 -16.23 -2.13 1.92
N PHE A 2 -17.32 -1.47 1.52
CA PHE A 2 -17.84 -1.55 0.14
C PHE A 2 -16.81 -1.15 -0.94
N VAL A 3 -16.18 0.01 -0.82
CA VAL A 3 -15.19 0.52 -1.80
C VAL A 3 -14.01 -0.45 -2.00
N SER A 4 -13.55 -1.10 -0.94
CA SER A 4 -12.46 -2.09 -1.04
C SER A 4 -12.88 -3.39 -1.72
N HIS A 5 -14.15 -3.81 -1.56
CA HIS A 5 -14.68 -4.97 -2.29
C HIS A 5 -14.90 -4.64 -3.76
N LEU A 6 -15.42 -3.45 -4.06
CA LEU A 6 -15.59 -2.96 -5.43
C LEU A 6 -14.25 -2.86 -6.17
N GLN A 7 -13.23 -2.28 -5.54
CA GLN A 7 -11.90 -2.18 -6.15
C GLN A 7 -11.30 -3.57 -6.45
N LYS A 8 -11.48 -4.54 -5.55
CA LYS A 8 -11.05 -5.93 -5.80
C LYS A 8 -11.80 -6.54 -6.98
N ALA A 9 -13.12 -6.38 -7.03
CA ALA A 9 -13.93 -6.89 -8.14
C ALA A 9 -13.49 -6.29 -9.48
N ILE A 10 -13.30 -4.97 -9.55
CA ILE A 10 -12.79 -4.28 -10.75
C ILE A 10 -11.43 -4.83 -11.16
N THR A 11 -10.53 -5.04 -10.20
CA THR A 11 -9.19 -5.58 -10.46
C THR A 11 -9.28 -6.99 -11.07
N TYR A 12 -10.12 -7.88 -10.51
CA TYR A 12 -10.30 -9.22 -11.06
C TYR A 12 -10.89 -9.23 -12.46
N ILE A 13 -11.92 -8.42 -12.70
CA ILE A 13 -12.53 -8.31 -14.02
C ILE A 13 -11.48 -7.80 -15.02
N ARG A 14 -10.72 -6.76 -14.66
CA ARG A 14 -9.65 -6.22 -15.50
C ARG A 14 -8.60 -7.29 -15.82
N GLU A 15 -8.07 -7.97 -14.81
CA GLU A 15 -7.05 -9.01 -15.01
C GLU A 15 -7.55 -10.16 -15.87
N THR A 16 -8.84 -10.52 -15.78
CA THR A 16 -9.45 -11.53 -16.66
C THR A 16 -9.54 -11.04 -18.11
N GLN A 17 -9.86 -9.76 -18.32
CA GLN A 17 -9.91 -9.17 -19.66
C GLN A 17 -8.50 -9.01 -20.26
N GLU A 18 -7.50 -8.66 -19.43
CA GLU A 18 -6.09 -8.61 -19.82
C GLU A 18 -5.55 -10.00 -20.19
N LEU A 19 -5.91 -11.03 -19.41
CA LEU A 19 -5.59 -12.43 -19.72
C LEU A 19 -6.15 -12.84 -21.09
N ALA A 20 -7.42 -12.52 -21.35
CA ALA A 20 -8.06 -12.78 -22.64
C ALA A 20 -7.36 -12.01 -23.77
N LEU A 21 -7.04 -10.73 -23.56
CA LEU A 21 -6.30 -9.90 -24.52
C LEU A 21 -4.97 -10.55 -24.90
N PHE A 22 -4.12 -10.86 -23.92
CA PHE A 22 -2.80 -11.43 -24.20
C PHE A 22 -2.88 -12.83 -24.82
N THR A 23 -3.91 -13.61 -24.50
CA THR A 23 -4.18 -14.90 -25.15
C THR A 23 -4.41 -14.72 -26.66
N THR A 24 -5.17 -13.69 -27.06
CA THR A 24 -5.37 -13.39 -28.49
C THR A 24 -4.09 -12.90 -29.18
N MET A 25 -3.10 -12.44 -28.43
CA MET A 25 -1.80 -11.95 -28.93
C MET A 25 -0.73 -13.05 -29.02
N VAL A 26 -1.05 -14.30 -28.66
CA VAL A 26 -0.14 -15.45 -28.77
C VAL A 26 0.12 -15.82 -30.22
N ASP A 27 -0.90 -15.73 -31.08
CA ASP A 27 -0.78 -16.02 -32.51
C ASP A 27 -1.38 -14.89 -33.35
N THR A 28 -0.72 -14.58 -34.45
CA THR A 28 -1.17 -13.63 -35.48
C THR A 28 -2.57 -13.96 -36.02
N ARG A 29 -2.92 -15.24 -36.19
CA ARG A 29 -4.26 -15.64 -36.65
C ARG A 29 -5.32 -15.36 -35.61
N LEU A 30 -5.05 -15.68 -34.34
CA LEU A 30 -5.93 -15.35 -33.22
C LEU A 30 -6.10 -13.84 -33.06
N SER A 31 -5.02 -13.07 -33.21
CA SER A 31 -5.06 -11.61 -33.15
C SER A 31 -5.92 -11.03 -34.28
N ALA A 32 -5.78 -11.56 -35.51
CA ALA A 32 -6.61 -11.15 -36.64
C ALA A 32 -8.09 -11.48 -36.43
N MET A 33 -8.40 -12.71 -35.96
CA MET A 33 -9.77 -13.11 -35.62
C MET A 33 -10.36 -12.22 -34.52
N PHE A 34 -9.57 -11.88 -33.50
CA PHE A 34 -9.99 -10.99 -32.43
C PHE A 34 -10.35 -9.60 -32.97
N ARG A 35 -9.50 -8.97 -33.78
CA ARG A 35 -9.75 -7.62 -34.34
C ARG A 35 -11.04 -7.49 -35.15
N ILE A 36 -11.48 -8.58 -35.78
CA ILE A 36 -12.71 -8.63 -36.59
C ILE A 36 -13.93 -8.99 -35.73
N SER A 37 -13.72 -9.53 -34.52
CA SER A 37 -14.78 -9.96 -33.63
C SER A 37 -15.48 -8.78 -32.94
N PRO A 38 -16.80 -8.86 -32.68
CA PRO A 38 -17.51 -7.93 -31.80
C PRO A 38 -16.85 -7.78 -30.42
N LEU A 39 -16.15 -8.81 -29.95
CA LEU A 39 -15.41 -8.79 -28.68
C LEU A 39 -14.35 -7.68 -28.67
N TYR A 40 -13.70 -7.36 -29.79
CA TYR A 40 -12.72 -6.27 -29.85
C TYR A 40 -13.32 -4.92 -29.46
N TYR A 41 -14.51 -4.62 -29.98
CA TYR A 41 -15.22 -3.37 -29.74
C TYR A 41 -15.81 -3.25 -28.33
N ILE A 42 -15.96 -4.37 -27.62
CA ILE A 42 -16.47 -4.40 -26.24
C ILE A 42 -15.31 -4.44 -25.25
N MET A 43 -14.37 -5.36 -25.45
CA MET A 43 -13.30 -5.69 -24.51
C MET A 43 -12.31 -4.54 -24.32
N LEU A 44 -11.86 -3.90 -25.41
CA LEU A 44 -10.87 -2.81 -25.31
C LEU A 44 -11.43 -1.57 -24.59
N PRO A 45 -12.59 -1.01 -25.01
CA PRO A 45 -13.19 0.10 -24.26
C PRO A 45 -13.50 -0.25 -22.82
N PHE A 46 -13.90 -1.50 -22.55
CA PHE A 46 -14.20 -1.94 -21.20
C PHE A 46 -12.96 -1.98 -20.29
N ILE A 47 -11.79 -2.41 -20.79
CA ILE A 47 -10.52 -2.31 -20.05
C ILE A 47 -10.20 -0.84 -19.72
N GLY A 48 -10.36 0.07 -20.68
CA GLY A 48 -10.18 1.51 -20.47
C GLY A 48 -11.13 2.09 -19.40
N LEU A 49 -12.40 1.67 -19.42
CA LEU A 49 -13.38 2.04 -18.41
C LEU A 49 -12.96 1.55 -17.02
N LEU A 50 -12.55 0.29 -16.88
CA LEU A 50 -12.14 -0.29 -15.60
C LEU A 50 -10.93 0.44 -15.02
N LEU A 51 -9.96 0.83 -15.86
CA LEU A 51 -8.81 1.65 -15.45
C LEU A 51 -9.25 3.04 -14.97
N THR A 52 -10.19 3.67 -15.67
CA THR A 52 -10.75 4.97 -15.30
C THR A 52 -11.48 4.92 -13.96
N ILE A 53 -12.33 3.89 -13.76
CA ILE A 53 -13.01 3.69 -12.46
C ILE A 53 -11.98 3.47 -11.35
N ASN A 54 -10.92 2.69 -11.60
CA ASN A 54 -9.88 2.47 -10.61
C ASN A 54 -9.12 3.76 -10.24
N ALA A 55 -8.84 4.63 -11.23
CA ALA A 55 -8.24 5.95 -10.98
C ALA A 55 -9.16 6.84 -10.13
N ILE A 56 -10.48 6.83 -10.39
CA ILE A 56 -11.48 7.55 -9.57
C ILE A 56 -11.50 7.00 -8.14
N ILE A 57 -11.48 5.67 -7.96
CA ILE A 57 -11.41 5.05 -6.63
C ILE A 57 -10.14 5.47 -5.89
N ASN A 58 -8.98 5.47 -6.55
CA ASN A 58 -7.72 5.92 -5.96
C ASN A 58 -7.77 7.40 -5.56
N GLY A 59 -8.37 8.26 -6.39
CA GLY A 59 -8.60 9.67 -6.07
C GLY A 59 -9.52 9.85 -4.85
N TYR A 60 -10.62 9.10 -4.79
CA TYR A 60 -11.51 9.08 -3.62
C TYR A 60 -10.77 8.64 -2.35
N GLN A 61 -9.95 7.59 -2.43
CA GLN A 61 -9.16 7.09 -1.30
C GLN A 61 -8.07 8.08 -0.86
N LEU A 62 -7.47 8.83 -1.79
CA LEU A 62 -6.52 9.90 -1.48
C LEU A 62 -7.22 11.04 -0.74
N VAL A 63 -8.38 11.51 -1.22
CA VAL A 63 -9.12 12.61 -0.58
C VAL A 63 -9.58 12.24 0.83
N LYS A 64 -10.06 11.00 1.01
CA LYS A 64 -10.56 10.48 2.29
C LYS A 64 -9.45 10.02 3.25
N SER A 65 -8.20 9.93 2.78
CA SER A 65 -7.09 9.49 3.61
C SER A 65 -6.83 10.46 4.76
N SER A 66 -6.59 9.91 5.95
CA SER A 66 -6.09 10.71 7.07
C SER A 66 -4.67 11.20 6.80
N ASN A 67 -3.83 10.30 6.27
CA ASN A 67 -2.49 10.60 5.83
C ASN A 67 -2.37 10.50 4.30
N ARG A 68 -2.14 11.65 3.65
CA ARG A 68 -1.90 11.80 2.21
C ARG A 68 -0.40 11.65 1.92
N ASN A 69 0.12 10.46 2.19
CA ASN A 69 1.53 10.16 1.99
C ASN A 69 1.90 10.04 0.50
N LEU A 70 3.20 9.96 0.23
CA LEU A 70 3.80 9.79 -1.08
C LEU A 70 3.18 8.62 -1.83
N ASP A 71 2.92 7.49 -1.15
CA ASP A 71 2.38 6.29 -1.78
C ASP A 71 1.01 6.54 -2.40
N ARG A 72 0.10 7.19 -1.66
CA ARG A 72 -1.26 7.49 -2.15
C ARG A 72 -1.24 8.51 -3.28
N TRP A 73 -0.40 9.54 -3.16
CA TRP A 73 -0.23 10.52 -4.23
C TRP A 73 0.33 9.91 -5.50
N PHE A 74 1.41 9.12 -5.36
CA PHE A 74 2.07 8.50 -6.49
C PHE A 74 1.17 7.44 -7.15
N LEU A 75 0.42 6.66 -6.37
CA LEU A 75 -0.59 5.73 -6.88
C LEU A 75 -1.70 6.47 -7.64
N PHE A 76 -2.23 7.56 -7.10
CA PHE A 76 -3.26 8.34 -7.76
C PHE A 76 -2.76 8.94 -9.09
N ALA A 77 -1.62 9.63 -9.07
CA ALA A 77 -1.05 10.27 -10.25
C ALA A 77 -0.77 9.24 -11.36
N THR A 78 -0.10 8.14 -11.02
CA THR A 78 0.23 7.09 -11.98
C THR A 78 -1.02 6.39 -12.52
N SER A 79 -1.99 6.07 -11.67
CA SER A 79 -3.26 5.46 -12.12
C SER A 79 -4.05 6.37 -13.04
N THR A 80 -4.03 7.69 -12.80
CA THR A 80 -4.70 8.69 -13.65
C THR A 80 -4.02 8.79 -15.02
N VAL A 81 -2.69 8.91 -15.05
CA VAL A 81 -1.93 8.94 -16.31
C VAL A 81 -2.13 7.63 -17.09
N CYS A 82 -2.06 6.48 -16.43
CA CYS A 82 -2.31 5.18 -17.06
C CYS A 82 -3.73 5.09 -17.64
N ALA A 83 -4.75 5.55 -16.89
CA ALA A 83 -6.13 5.53 -17.34
C ALA A 83 -6.36 6.44 -18.55
N VAL A 84 -5.76 7.63 -18.58
CA VAL A 84 -5.85 8.55 -19.73
C VAL A 84 -5.20 7.92 -20.96
N LEU A 85 -3.94 7.46 -20.84
CA LEU A 85 -3.19 6.87 -21.95
C LEU A 85 -3.88 5.59 -22.48
N ALA A 86 -4.31 4.71 -21.58
CA ALA A 86 -5.03 3.49 -21.96
C ALA A 86 -6.39 3.81 -22.57
N SER A 87 -7.13 4.81 -22.07
CA SER A 87 -8.42 5.18 -22.65
C SER A 87 -8.26 5.77 -24.03
N VAL A 88 -7.30 6.69 -24.25
CA VAL A 88 -6.98 7.23 -25.57
C VAL A 88 -6.63 6.11 -26.54
N SER A 89 -5.82 5.13 -26.10
CA SER A 89 -5.48 3.97 -26.90
C SER A 89 -6.70 3.11 -27.23
N LEU A 90 -7.41 2.62 -26.22
CA LEU A 90 -8.38 1.54 -26.34
C LEU A 90 -9.72 2.02 -26.92
N TYR A 91 -10.21 3.20 -26.50
CA TYR A 91 -11.37 3.83 -27.14
C TYR A 91 -11.00 4.37 -28.51
N GLY A 92 -9.82 4.99 -28.66
CA GLY A 92 -9.35 5.50 -29.94
C GLY A 92 -9.25 4.40 -30.99
N ALA A 93 -8.74 3.22 -30.63
CA ALA A 93 -8.64 2.06 -31.52
C ALA A 93 -10.02 1.53 -31.93
N ALA A 94 -11.01 1.51 -31.03
CA ALA A 94 -12.37 1.10 -31.37
C ALA A 94 -13.04 2.12 -32.31
N ILE A 95 -12.97 3.41 -31.98
CA ILE A 95 -13.55 4.50 -32.79
C ILE A 95 -12.89 4.58 -34.17
N SER A 96 -11.56 4.50 -34.24
CA SER A 96 -10.84 4.58 -35.51
C SER A 96 -11.25 3.44 -36.44
N THR A 97 -11.43 2.24 -35.89
CA THR A 97 -11.88 1.07 -36.67
C THR A 97 -13.30 1.28 -37.22
N ILE A 98 -14.23 1.81 -36.41
CA ILE A 98 -15.61 2.15 -36.85
C ILE A 98 -15.59 3.18 -37.98
N LEU A 99 -14.70 4.17 -37.90
CA LEU A 99 -14.57 5.24 -38.90
C LEU A 99 -13.70 4.84 -40.10
N ASN A 100 -13.20 3.60 -40.16
CA ASN A 100 -12.23 3.14 -41.16
C ASN A 100 -10.96 4.01 -41.24
N LEU A 101 -10.53 4.58 -40.11
CA LEU A 101 -9.31 5.36 -39.96
C LEU A 101 -8.20 4.52 -39.31
N SER A 102 -6.96 4.74 -39.74
CA SER A 102 -5.79 4.17 -39.07
C SER A 102 -5.42 4.99 -37.84
N PHE A 103 -5.35 4.35 -36.67
CA PHE A 103 -4.86 4.97 -35.44
C PHE A 103 -3.54 4.33 -34.99
N ALA A 104 -2.48 4.61 -35.76
CA ALA A 104 -1.14 4.10 -35.49
C ALA A 104 -0.59 4.49 -34.10
N ALA A 105 -1.00 5.65 -33.57
CA ALA A 105 -0.60 6.10 -32.24
C ALA A 105 -1.22 5.27 -31.10
N GLY A 106 -2.29 4.50 -31.35
CA GLY A 106 -2.98 3.73 -30.32
C GLY A 106 -2.07 2.75 -29.59
N ALA A 107 -1.25 1.99 -30.32
CA ALA A 107 -0.31 1.05 -29.71
C ALA A 107 0.77 1.75 -28.86
N TRP A 108 1.19 2.97 -29.26
CA TRP A 108 2.15 3.78 -28.48
C TRP A 108 1.54 4.32 -27.19
N PHE A 109 0.29 4.75 -27.21
CA PHE A 109 -0.42 5.15 -26.00
C PHE A 109 -0.61 3.98 -25.03
N PHE A 110 -0.91 2.77 -25.54
CA PHE A 110 -1.01 1.58 -24.71
C PHE A 110 0.33 1.20 -24.09
N LEU A 111 1.39 1.16 -24.91
CA LEU A 111 2.75 0.90 -24.45
C LEU A 111 3.17 1.91 -23.38
N SER A 112 2.89 3.20 -23.59
CA SER A 112 3.22 4.27 -22.64
C SER A 112 2.48 4.08 -21.31
N SER A 113 1.21 3.66 -21.34
CA SER A 113 0.46 3.32 -20.12
C SER A 113 1.16 2.20 -19.33
N LEU A 114 1.59 1.14 -20.02
CA LEU A 114 2.34 0.03 -19.39
C LEU A 114 3.70 0.48 -18.84
N ILE A 115 4.42 1.37 -19.55
CA ILE A 115 5.70 1.94 -19.08
C ILE A 115 5.48 2.74 -17.78
N VAL A 116 4.46 3.61 -17.74
CA VAL A 116 4.15 4.40 -16.53
C VAL A 116 3.82 3.48 -15.35
N ALA A 117 3.01 2.44 -15.59
CA ALA A 117 2.71 1.44 -14.58
C ALA A 117 3.98 0.71 -14.11
N LEU A 118 4.87 0.31 -15.03
CA LEU A 118 6.11 -0.39 -14.71
C LEU A 118 7.06 0.47 -13.86
N ILE A 119 7.21 1.76 -14.21
CA ILE A 119 8.00 2.72 -13.42
C ILE A 119 7.44 2.81 -12.01
N HIS A 120 6.12 2.93 -11.87
CA HIS A 120 5.47 2.98 -10.56
C HIS A 120 5.75 1.74 -9.71
N GLN A 121 5.57 0.54 -10.26
CA GLN A 121 5.81 -0.71 -9.54
C GLN A 121 7.29 -0.87 -9.15
N THR A 122 8.21 -0.49 -10.04
CA THR A 122 9.65 -0.55 -9.77
C THR A 122 10.06 0.43 -8.68
N ALA A 123 9.52 1.65 -8.69
CA ALA A 123 9.73 2.62 -7.62
C ALA A 123 9.17 2.13 -6.28
N MET A 124 7.96 1.55 -6.27
CA MET A 124 7.38 0.99 -5.05
C MET A 124 8.12 -0.25 -4.53
N PHE A 125 8.68 -1.07 -5.42
CA PHE A 125 9.60 -2.14 -5.05
C PHE A 125 10.81 -1.58 -4.27
N GLY A 126 11.46 -0.56 -4.82
CA GLY A 126 12.64 0.08 -4.22
C GLY A 126 12.32 0.79 -2.90
N ILE A 127 11.23 1.57 -2.83
CA ILE A 127 10.80 2.26 -1.62
C ILE A 127 10.49 1.27 -0.50
N ASN A 128 9.75 0.20 -0.80
CA ASN A 128 9.43 -0.82 0.22
C ASN A 128 10.67 -1.61 0.65
N LEU A 129 11.62 -1.88 -0.25
CA LEU A 129 12.88 -2.50 0.13
C LEU A 129 13.66 -1.58 1.08
N TYR A 130 13.73 -0.29 0.77
CA TYR A 130 14.38 0.70 1.63
C TYR A 130 13.69 0.81 3.01
N ARG A 131 12.35 0.84 3.06
CA ARG A 131 11.57 0.78 4.32
C ARG A 131 11.89 -0.47 5.13
N ALA A 132 12.01 -1.64 4.47
CA ALA A 132 12.38 -2.88 5.14
C ALA A 132 13.79 -2.86 5.73
N LEU A 133 14.71 -2.06 5.16
CA LEU A 133 16.05 -1.84 5.69
C LEU A 133 16.07 -0.87 6.87
N GLU A 134 15.17 0.12 6.91
CA GLU A 134 15.04 1.04 8.05
C GLU A 134 14.39 0.36 9.27
N CYS A 135 13.50 -0.62 9.06
CA CYS A 135 12.80 -1.32 10.13
C CYS A 135 13.72 -2.26 10.95
N PRO A 136 13.45 -2.46 12.25
CA PRO A 136 14.19 -3.40 13.08
C PRO A 136 14.15 -4.82 12.53
N ASN A 137 15.26 -5.55 12.69
CA ASN A 137 15.34 -6.96 12.35
C ASN A 137 14.32 -7.78 13.16
N LYS A 138 13.61 -8.70 12.49
CA LYS A 138 12.52 -9.50 13.05
C LYS A 138 11.29 -8.71 13.51
N SER A 139 11.07 -7.49 12.99
CA SER A 139 9.81 -6.79 13.19
C SER A 139 8.74 -7.21 12.17
N ILE A 140 7.47 -7.10 12.56
CA ILE A 140 6.31 -7.33 11.68
C ILE A 140 6.30 -6.31 10.54
N GLN A 141 6.67 -5.06 10.83
CA GLN A 141 6.77 -3.98 9.84
C GLN A 141 7.78 -4.31 8.74
N ARG A 142 8.98 -4.78 9.12
CA ARG A 142 10.00 -5.22 8.15
C ARG A 142 9.46 -6.31 7.23
N MET A 143 8.83 -7.33 7.80
CA MET A 143 8.26 -8.43 7.02
C MET A 143 7.12 -7.98 6.11
N HIS A 144 6.29 -7.03 6.57
CA HIS A 144 5.24 -6.42 5.74
C HIS A 144 5.84 -5.73 4.50
N TYR A 145 6.89 -4.92 4.67
CA TYR A 145 7.54 -4.24 3.54
C TYR A 145 8.28 -5.19 2.60
N ILE A 146 8.88 -6.27 3.11
CA ILE A 146 9.46 -7.33 2.26
C ILE A 146 8.38 -8.00 1.41
N GLN A 147 7.25 -8.37 2.02
CA GLN A 147 6.13 -8.95 1.28
C GLN A 147 5.57 -7.97 0.22
N ALA A 148 5.43 -6.69 0.56
CA ALA A 148 4.98 -5.66 -0.38
C ALA A 148 5.97 -5.47 -1.54
N SER A 149 7.28 -5.43 -1.24
CA SER A 149 8.35 -5.33 -2.23
C SER A 149 8.29 -6.50 -3.22
N LEU A 150 8.21 -7.75 -2.74
CA LEU A 150 8.08 -8.92 -3.61
C LEU A 150 6.80 -8.89 -4.47
N ASN A 151 5.69 -8.42 -3.92
CA ASN A 151 4.46 -8.24 -4.69
C ASN A 151 4.63 -7.20 -5.81
N HIS A 152 5.26 -6.07 -5.54
CA HIS A 152 5.57 -5.06 -6.56
C HIS A 152 6.54 -5.57 -7.63
N LEU A 153 7.54 -6.37 -7.24
CA LEU A 153 8.47 -7.02 -8.18
C LEU A 153 7.74 -8.00 -9.10
N PHE A 154 6.82 -8.81 -8.55
CA PHE A 154 6.01 -9.73 -9.33
C PHE A 154 5.13 -8.99 -10.35
N ILE A 155 4.46 -7.90 -9.93
CA ILE A 155 3.65 -7.08 -10.84
C ILE A 155 4.54 -6.40 -11.90
N ALA A 156 5.74 -5.94 -11.54
CA ALA A 156 6.69 -5.38 -12.49
C ALA A 156 7.12 -6.42 -13.55
N ALA A 157 7.33 -7.68 -13.16
CA ALA A 157 7.63 -8.76 -14.10
C ALA A 157 6.45 -9.03 -15.05
N LEU A 158 5.22 -9.04 -14.54
CA LEU A 158 4.00 -9.16 -15.35
C LEU A 158 3.88 -8.00 -16.36
N LEU A 159 4.06 -6.76 -15.90
CA LEU A 159 4.02 -5.58 -16.78
C LEU A 159 5.14 -5.59 -17.82
N THR A 160 6.33 -6.06 -17.46
CA THR A 160 7.44 -6.25 -18.42
C THR A 160 7.04 -7.24 -19.51
N ALA A 161 6.39 -8.36 -19.14
CA ALA A 161 5.89 -9.33 -20.10
C ALA A 161 4.79 -8.74 -21.00
N ALA A 162 3.84 -8.02 -20.44
CA ALA A 162 2.79 -7.31 -21.19
C ALA A 162 3.37 -6.27 -22.15
N LEU A 163 4.38 -5.51 -21.72
CA LEU A 163 5.07 -4.52 -22.54
C LEU A 163 5.79 -5.18 -23.72
N GLY A 164 6.49 -6.30 -23.48
CA GLY A 164 7.10 -7.10 -24.54
C GLY A 164 6.07 -7.63 -25.52
N ALA A 165 4.93 -8.13 -25.02
CA ALA A 165 3.84 -8.62 -25.86
C ALA A 165 3.33 -7.50 -26.79
N VAL A 166 3.02 -6.32 -26.25
CA VAL A 166 2.56 -5.16 -27.03
C VAL A 166 3.62 -4.69 -28.03
N ALA A 167 4.88 -4.56 -27.60
CA ALA A 167 5.97 -4.10 -28.45
C ALA A 167 6.19 -5.03 -29.66
N PHE A 168 6.31 -6.33 -29.43
CA PHE A 168 6.68 -7.30 -30.48
C PHE A 168 5.50 -7.85 -31.28
N THR A 169 4.25 -7.68 -30.82
CA THR A 169 3.06 -8.12 -31.58
C THR A 169 2.32 -6.97 -32.26
N LEU A 170 2.32 -5.75 -31.68
CA LEU A 170 1.59 -4.61 -32.23
C LEU A 170 2.48 -3.59 -32.93
N LEU A 171 3.63 -3.24 -32.35
CA LEU A 171 4.50 -2.18 -32.89
C LEU A 171 5.55 -2.72 -33.87
N PHE A 172 6.19 -3.84 -33.52
CA PHE A 172 7.27 -4.45 -34.29
C PHE A 172 7.01 -5.93 -34.54
N PRO A 173 6.06 -6.29 -35.42
CA PRO A 173 5.71 -7.68 -35.73
C PRO A 173 6.78 -8.43 -36.56
N ILE A 174 8.04 -8.02 -36.45
CA ILE A 174 9.20 -8.56 -37.18
C ILE A 174 9.69 -9.86 -36.51
N ALA A 175 9.39 -10.05 -35.22
CA ALA A 175 9.79 -11.21 -34.44
C ALA A 175 8.57 -11.87 -33.75
N PRO A 176 7.69 -12.57 -34.50
CA PRO A 176 6.44 -13.11 -33.97
C PRO A 176 6.66 -14.14 -32.85
N ILE A 177 7.76 -14.89 -32.89
CA ILE A 177 8.13 -15.86 -31.85
C ILE A 177 8.43 -15.15 -30.52
N VAL A 178 9.09 -13.99 -30.57
CA VAL A 178 9.40 -13.19 -29.37
C VAL A 178 8.12 -12.60 -28.80
N GLY A 179 7.24 -12.08 -29.66
CA GLY A 179 5.89 -11.63 -29.27
C GLY A 179 5.09 -12.74 -28.59
N MET A 180 5.07 -13.94 -29.18
CA MET A 180 4.41 -15.12 -28.61
C MET A 180 4.95 -15.47 -27.22
N PHE A 181 6.27 -15.49 -27.05
CA PHE A 181 6.91 -15.79 -25.75
C PHE A 181 6.47 -14.80 -24.66
N PHE A 182 6.48 -13.50 -24.97
CA PHE A 182 6.03 -12.48 -24.03
C PHE A 182 4.53 -12.56 -23.74
N SER A 183 3.69 -12.80 -24.76
CA SER A 183 2.24 -12.98 -24.60
C SER A 183 1.94 -14.18 -23.69
N LEU A 184 2.58 -15.33 -23.91
CA LEU A 184 2.43 -16.52 -23.06
C LEU A 184 2.91 -16.27 -21.63
N THR A 185 4.02 -15.56 -21.47
CA THR A 185 4.54 -15.18 -20.15
C THR A 185 3.56 -14.27 -19.40
N ALA A 186 2.98 -13.28 -20.10
CA ALA A 186 1.97 -12.38 -19.53
C ALA A 186 0.70 -13.15 -19.12
N VAL A 187 0.27 -14.12 -19.94
CA VAL A 187 -0.85 -15.01 -19.65
C VAL A 187 -0.56 -15.84 -18.38
N LEU A 188 0.60 -16.48 -18.30
CA LEU A 188 1.00 -17.30 -17.17
C LEU A 188 1.07 -16.48 -15.87
N LEU A 189 1.74 -15.33 -15.89
CA LEU A 189 1.87 -14.47 -14.71
C LEU A 189 0.54 -13.90 -14.25
N THR A 190 -0.32 -13.48 -15.19
CA THR A 190 -1.69 -13.03 -14.87
C THR A 190 -2.52 -14.16 -14.27
N GLY A 191 -2.44 -15.37 -14.84
CA GLY A 191 -3.10 -16.56 -14.29
C GLY A 191 -2.64 -16.89 -12.86
N ILE A 192 -1.32 -16.86 -12.61
CA ILE A 192 -0.75 -17.03 -11.28
C ILE A 192 -1.26 -15.95 -10.32
N ASN A 193 -1.37 -14.69 -10.76
CA ASN A 193 -1.88 -13.60 -9.93
C ASN A 193 -3.33 -13.84 -9.50
N ILE A 194 -4.19 -14.20 -10.45
CA ILE A 194 -5.61 -14.53 -10.18
C ILE A 194 -5.71 -15.71 -9.20
N LEU A 195 -4.96 -16.79 -9.46
CA LEU A 195 -4.93 -17.97 -8.57
C LEU A 195 -4.43 -17.61 -7.17
N TRP A 196 -3.38 -16.80 -7.06
CA TRP A 196 -2.87 -16.32 -5.77
C TRP A 196 -3.94 -15.55 -5.02
N HIS A 197 -4.68 -14.68 -5.69
CA HIS A 197 -5.73 -13.92 -5.04
C HIS A 197 -6.90 -14.79 -4.58
N MET A 198 -7.30 -15.79 -5.38
CA MET A 198 -8.35 -16.75 -5.05
C MET A 198 -7.93 -17.79 -4.00
N ALA A 199 -6.63 -18.03 -3.83
CA ALA A 199 -6.13 -19.04 -2.90
C ALA A 199 -6.58 -18.80 -1.45
N PRO A 200 -6.94 -19.87 -0.71
CA PRO A 200 -7.34 -19.76 0.69
C PRO A 200 -6.16 -19.30 1.57
N ASN A 201 -6.49 -18.69 2.72
CA ASN A 201 -5.49 -18.16 3.64
C ASN A 201 -4.54 -19.23 4.19
N SER A 202 -4.99 -20.49 4.31
CA SER A 202 -4.16 -21.62 4.72
C SER A 202 -3.02 -21.87 3.72
N LEU A 203 -3.36 -21.98 2.43
CA LEU A 203 -2.38 -22.17 1.35
C LEU A 203 -1.38 -21.01 1.29
N LYS A 204 -1.87 -19.77 1.38
CA LYS A 204 -1.02 -18.57 1.42
C LYS A 204 -0.04 -18.60 2.59
N LYS A 205 -0.47 -19.04 3.77
CA LYS A 205 0.41 -19.19 4.95
C LYS A 205 1.46 -20.28 4.75
N THR A 206 1.09 -21.41 4.15
CA THR A 206 2.05 -22.50 3.84
C THR A 206 3.13 -22.04 2.88
N ILE A 207 2.74 -21.38 1.77
CA ILE A 207 3.69 -20.85 0.78
C ILE A 207 4.58 -19.78 1.41
N LYS A 208 4.01 -18.84 2.17
CA LYS A 208 4.80 -17.84 2.90
C LYS A 208 5.75 -18.48 3.91
N GLY A 209 5.35 -19.57 4.57
CA GLY A 209 6.22 -20.33 5.47
C GLY A 209 7.41 -20.96 4.74
N TRP A 210 7.16 -21.61 3.61
CA TRP A 210 8.22 -22.20 2.79
C TRP A 210 9.23 -21.16 2.29
N LEU A 211 8.75 -19.97 1.94
CA LEU A 211 9.58 -18.84 1.50
C LEU A 211 10.20 -18.02 2.66
N HIS A 212 10.01 -18.42 3.92
CA HIS A 212 10.44 -17.66 5.10
C HIS A 212 9.90 -16.21 5.15
N LEU A 213 8.73 -16.00 4.56
CA LEU A 213 8.02 -14.72 4.52
C LEU A 213 6.93 -14.63 5.60
N ASN A 214 6.87 -15.56 6.55
CA ASN A 214 5.90 -15.47 7.64
C ASN A 214 6.21 -14.29 8.55
N LYS A 215 5.16 -13.64 9.05
CA LYS A 215 5.30 -12.58 10.04
C LYS A 215 5.88 -13.17 11.34
N PRO A 216 6.84 -12.48 11.97
CA PRO A 216 7.39 -12.90 13.26
C PRO A 216 6.30 -12.91 14.34
N SER A 217 6.57 -13.58 15.46
CA SER A 217 5.62 -13.60 16.58
C SER A 217 5.51 -12.20 17.22
N LEU A 218 4.42 -11.97 17.95
CA LEU A 218 4.20 -10.69 18.65
C LEU A 218 5.31 -10.40 19.67
N GLU A 219 5.82 -11.43 20.36
CA GLU A 219 6.92 -11.30 21.30
C GLU A 219 8.24 -10.92 20.62
N GLU A 220 8.54 -11.53 19.46
CA GLU A 220 9.73 -11.18 18.68
C GLU A 220 9.67 -9.75 18.16
N ASP A 221 8.50 -9.31 17.71
CA ASP A 221 8.25 -7.95 17.24
C ASP A 221 8.42 -6.92 18.36
N ALA A 222 7.85 -7.18 19.53
CA ALA A 222 7.97 -6.29 20.68
C ALA A 222 9.42 -6.17 21.16
N ARG A 223 10.14 -7.31 21.27
CA ARG A 223 11.57 -7.31 21.63
C ARG A 223 12.42 -6.55 20.61
N ALA A 224 12.12 -6.68 19.31
CA ALA A 224 12.83 -5.98 18.25
C ALA A 224 12.65 -4.45 18.37
N ASN A 225 11.40 -3.99 18.55
CA ASN A 225 11.10 -2.56 18.73
C ASN A 225 11.63 -2.01 20.07
N GLN A 226 11.58 -2.80 21.15
CA GLN A 226 12.12 -2.38 22.46
C GLN A 226 13.64 -2.20 22.43
N LYS A 227 14.38 -3.13 21.82
CA LYS A 227 15.84 -3.01 21.64
C LYS A 227 16.21 -1.73 20.89
N GLU A 228 15.41 -1.36 19.92
CA GLU A 228 15.61 -0.15 19.13
C GLU A 228 15.34 1.12 19.93
N LEU A 229 14.26 1.14 20.73
CA LEU A 229 13.95 2.26 21.63
C LEU A 229 14.99 2.43 22.75
N VAL A 230 15.55 1.34 23.28
CA VAL A 230 16.63 1.40 24.28
C VAL A 230 17.89 2.01 23.68
N LYS A 231 18.26 1.63 22.44
CA LYS A 231 19.38 2.25 21.73
C LYS A 231 19.21 3.76 21.62
N LEU A 232 18.01 4.26 21.36
CA LEU A 232 17.76 5.71 21.28
C LEU A 232 17.91 6.43 22.62
N LYS A 233 17.64 5.77 23.75
CA LYS A 233 17.78 6.35 25.09
C LYS A 233 19.23 6.34 25.60
N SER A 234 20.09 5.48 25.07
CA SER A 234 21.46 5.29 25.54
C SER A 234 22.51 6.21 24.87
N PHE A 235 22.11 7.07 23.92
CA PHE A 235 23.03 8.05 23.31
C PHE A 235 22.71 9.47 23.78
N GLU A 236 23.50 9.97 24.73
CA GLU A 236 24.04 11.32 24.58
C GLU A 236 24.75 11.36 23.21
N GLU A 237 24.34 12.27 22.34
CA GLU A 237 25.04 12.65 21.11
C GLU A 237 25.50 11.54 20.14
N GLU A 238 24.59 10.92 19.41
CA GLU A 238 24.81 10.81 17.96
C GLU A 238 23.49 11.18 17.28
N VAL A 239 23.47 12.36 16.65
CA VAL A 239 22.46 12.72 15.65
C VAL A 239 22.28 11.49 14.76
N PRO A 240 21.05 10.96 14.59
CA PRO A 240 20.85 9.73 13.85
C PRO A 240 21.52 9.86 12.49
N LYS A 241 22.59 9.06 12.23
CA LYS A 241 23.41 9.16 11.01
C LYS A 241 22.56 9.09 9.75
N HIS A 242 21.38 8.47 9.83
CA HIS A 242 20.30 8.62 8.87
C HIS A 242 18.98 8.93 9.61
N HIS A 243 18.38 10.08 9.33
CA HIS A 243 16.99 10.34 9.70
C HIS A 243 16.13 9.30 8.98
N ARG A 244 15.43 8.43 9.72
CA ARG A 244 14.48 7.50 9.09
C ARG A 244 13.46 8.31 8.33
N LEU A 245 13.41 8.13 7.03
CA LEU A 245 12.57 8.96 6.17
C LEU A 245 11.17 8.34 6.04
N PHE A 246 11.08 7.01 6.04
CA PHE A 246 9.85 6.32 5.66
C PHE A 246 9.23 5.48 6.78
N THR A 247 9.96 5.17 7.85
CA THR A 247 9.49 4.30 8.94
C THR A 247 9.65 4.92 10.34
N CYS A 248 8.65 4.69 11.20
CA CYS A 248 8.65 5.10 12.62
C CYS A 248 8.62 3.89 13.54
N HIS A 249 9.00 4.07 14.80
CA HIS A 249 8.84 3.02 15.81
C HIS A 249 7.37 2.63 16.00
N ASP A 250 7.14 1.33 16.16
CA ASP A 250 5.83 0.80 16.51
C ASP A 250 5.67 0.77 18.03
N TYR A 251 5.19 1.88 18.61
CA TYR A 251 4.94 1.96 20.05
C TYR A 251 3.86 0.96 20.49
N THR A 252 2.93 0.61 19.61
CA THR A 252 1.87 -0.37 19.88
C THR A 252 2.45 -1.77 20.06
N ALA A 253 3.41 -2.16 19.21
CA ALA A 253 4.08 -3.45 19.34
C ALA A 253 4.78 -3.62 20.69
N VAL A 254 5.38 -2.54 21.21
CA VAL A 254 6.12 -2.56 22.49
C VAL A 254 5.17 -2.69 23.67
N ILE A 255 4.09 -1.91 23.73
CA ILE A 255 3.18 -1.94 24.88
C ILE A 255 2.40 -3.25 24.97
N ARG A 256 2.18 -3.96 23.85
CA ARG A 256 1.43 -5.23 23.82
C ARG A 256 2.03 -6.32 24.69
N THR A 257 3.34 -6.31 24.88
CA THR A 257 4.04 -7.28 25.75
C THR A 257 4.45 -6.68 27.09
N MET A 258 4.11 -5.42 27.35
CA MET A 258 4.34 -4.78 28.65
C MET A 258 3.19 -5.04 29.59
N ASP A 259 3.53 -5.12 30.87
CA ASP A 259 2.58 -5.16 31.97
C ASP A 259 1.82 -3.84 32.06
N MET A 260 0.54 -3.89 32.43
CA MET A 260 -0.35 -2.72 32.41
C MET A 260 0.17 -1.55 33.25
N GLU A 261 0.81 -1.86 34.38
CA GLU A 261 1.41 -0.88 35.28
C GLU A 261 2.59 -0.12 34.66
N GLU A 262 3.30 -0.75 33.72
CA GLU A 262 4.47 -0.16 33.04
C GLU A 262 4.10 0.67 31.81
N ILE A 263 2.93 0.43 31.19
CA ILE A 263 2.53 1.09 29.94
C ILE A 263 2.30 2.59 30.13
N LYS A 264 1.56 2.99 31.18
CA LYS A 264 1.27 4.39 31.46
C LYS A 264 2.55 5.23 31.67
N PRO A 265 3.48 4.87 32.57
CA PRO A 265 4.71 5.65 32.74
C PRO A 265 5.59 5.63 31.48
N PHE A 266 5.61 4.54 30.72
CA PHE A 266 6.33 4.45 29.45
C PHE A 266 5.78 5.45 28.41
N LEU A 267 4.47 5.44 28.15
CA LEU A 267 3.83 6.33 27.18
C LEU A 267 3.92 7.80 27.61
N SER A 268 3.72 8.10 28.89
CA SER A 268 3.88 9.47 29.43
C SER A 268 5.28 10.01 29.19
N ARG A 269 6.33 9.20 29.45
CA ARG A 269 7.72 9.62 29.21
C ARG A 269 8.00 9.90 27.73
N ILE A 270 7.45 9.09 26.82
CA ILE A 270 7.60 9.30 25.38
C ILE A 270 6.91 10.58 24.93
N ILE A 271 5.67 10.81 25.38
CA ILE A 271 4.90 12.00 25.06
C ILE A 271 5.62 13.26 25.56
N GLN A 272 6.10 13.26 26.80
CA GLN A 272 6.83 14.39 27.40
C GLN A 272 8.13 14.69 26.65
N TYR A 273 8.91 13.67 26.32
CA TYR A 273 10.11 13.83 25.50
C TYR A 273 9.81 14.42 24.12
N LYS A 274 8.71 14.01 23.48
CA LYS A 274 8.31 14.58 22.18
C LYS A 274 7.81 16.01 22.30
N LEU A 275 7.11 16.34 23.38
CA LEU A 275 6.70 17.70 23.67
C LEU A 275 7.89 18.63 23.85
N SER A 276 8.96 18.22 24.54
CA SER A 276 10.16 19.06 24.69
C SER A 276 10.82 19.35 23.34
N LEU A 277 11.02 18.32 22.51
CA LEU A 277 11.61 18.47 21.18
C LEU A 277 10.78 19.35 20.22
N LEU A 278 9.45 19.31 20.33
CA LEU A 278 8.57 20.11 19.48
C LEU A 278 8.42 21.54 19.99
N SER A 279 8.57 21.78 21.30
CA SER A 279 8.47 23.11 21.90
C SER A 279 9.69 23.98 21.59
N GLU A 280 10.83 23.36 21.27
CA GLU A 280 12.05 24.04 20.82
C GLU A 280 12.00 24.43 19.33
N ARG A 281 11.01 23.93 18.57
CA ARG A 281 10.82 24.24 17.15
C ARG A 281 9.83 25.37 16.94
N ASP A 282 9.92 25.97 15.76
CA ASP A 282 9.11 27.11 15.34
C ASP A 282 7.60 26.91 15.62
N LEU A 283 7.12 27.63 16.63
CA LEU A 283 5.76 27.56 17.16
C LEU A 283 4.74 28.19 16.20
N GLU A 284 5.19 28.92 15.19
CA GLU A 284 4.30 29.50 14.17
C GLU A 284 3.86 28.46 13.12
N ASN A 285 4.49 27.29 13.07
CA ASN A 285 4.09 26.22 12.17
C ASN A 285 2.81 25.52 12.68
N GLY A 286 1.70 25.70 11.97
CA GLY A 286 0.40 25.08 12.30
C GLY A 286 0.43 23.55 12.38
N GLN A 287 1.37 22.88 11.71
CA GLN A 287 1.57 21.44 11.87
C GLN A 287 2.20 21.10 13.24
N CYS A 288 3.18 21.86 13.69
CA CYS A 288 3.79 21.71 15.01
C CYS A 288 2.77 21.97 16.13
N GLN A 289 1.97 23.03 16.00
CA GLN A 289 0.90 23.33 16.97
C GLN A 289 -0.13 22.21 17.10
N ASN A 290 -0.57 21.62 15.97
CA ASN A 290 -1.49 20.49 15.98
C ASN A 290 -0.86 19.24 16.63
N LYS A 291 0.42 18.96 16.36
CA LYS A 291 1.14 17.85 16.99
C LYS A 291 1.27 18.06 18.51
N ILE A 292 1.67 19.25 18.95
CA ILE A 292 1.78 19.60 20.38
C ILE A 292 0.42 19.48 21.07
N SER A 293 -0.64 20.01 20.46
CA SER A 293 -1.99 19.98 21.03
C SER A 293 -2.52 18.55 21.17
N LEU A 294 -2.32 17.72 20.15
CA LEU A 294 -2.68 16.31 20.20
C LEU A 294 -1.90 15.57 21.30
N LEU A 295 -0.58 15.76 21.39
CA LEU A 295 0.25 15.13 22.42
C LEU A 295 -0.17 15.55 23.85
N LYS A 296 -0.49 16.83 24.07
CA LYS A 296 -1.05 17.29 25.37
C LYS A 296 -2.39 16.62 25.69
N ARG A 297 -3.26 16.48 24.69
CA ARG A 297 -4.56 15.79 24.85
C ARG A 297 -4.37 14.30 25.16
N LEU A 298 -3.41 13.63 24.52
CA LEU A 298 -3.06 12.24 24.81
C LEU A 298 -2.59 12.07 26.26
N LEU A 299 -1.75 12.97 26.74
CA LEU A 299 -1.25 12.95 28.12
C LEU A 299 -2.39 13.09 29.15
N GLN A 300 -3.30 14.06 28.93
CA GLN A 300 -4.51 14.22 29.75
C GLN A 300 -5.42 12.99 29.70
N SER A 301 -5.50 12.31 28.55
CA SER A 301 -6.30 11.09 28.40
C SER A 301 -5.70 9.90 29.14
N LEU A 302 -4.37 9.77 29.19
CA LEU A 302 -3.67 8.77 30.00
C LEU A 302 -3.88 9.00 31.51
N GLU A 303 -3.98 10.26 31.94
CA GLU A 303 -4.25 10.62 33.34
C GLU A 303 -5.70 10.35 33.74
N ASN A 304 -6.65 10.79 32.91
CA ASN A 304 -8.08 10.74 33.20
C ASN A 304 -8.79 9.47 32.70
N HIS A 305 -8.07 8.53 32.10
CA HIS A 305 -8.60 7.30 31.50
C HIS A 305 -9.76 7.54 30.49
N THR A 306 -9.71 8.66 29.76
CA THR A 306 -10.76 8.99 28.80
C THR A 306 -10.48 8.35 27.44
N PRO A 307 -11.41 7.56 26.88
CA PRO A 307 -11.22 6.94 25.57
C PRO A 307 -11.15 8.00 24.47
N LEU A 308 -10.34 7.74 23.46
CA LEU A 308 -10.11 8.67 22.35
C LEU A 308 -10.59 8.08 21.02
N SER A 309 -11.41 8.85 20.31
CA SER A 309 -11.82 8.51 18.95
C SER A 309 -10.80 9.04 17.94
N LYS A 310 -10.21 8.16 17.14
CA LYS A 310 -9.29 8.56 16.05
C LYS A 310 -9.96 9.51 15.05
N LYS A 311 -11.25 9.29 14.77
CA LYS A 311 -12.02 10.12 13.83
C LYS A 311 -12.21 11.54 14.35
N GLU A 312 -12.49 11.67 15.65
CA GLU A 312 -12.61 12.97 16.31
C GLU A 312 -11.26 13.69 16.33
N MET A 313 -10.20 13.03 16.79
CA MET A 313 -8.87 13.63 16.85
C MET A 313 -8.35 14.02 15.46
N PHE A 314 -8.66 13.24 14.43
CA PHE A 314 -8.34 13.61 13.05
C PHE A 314 -9.07 14.88 12.59
N PHE A 315 -10.33 15.08 12.99
CA PHE A 315 -11.07 16.28 12.65
C PHE A 315 -10.53 17.51 13.41
N THR A 316 -10.18 17.34 14.67
CA THR A 316 -9.68 18.43 15.53
C THR A 316 -8.22 18.81 15.21
N TYR A 317 -7.37 17.83 14.91
CA TYR A 317 -5.93 18.03 14.70
C TYR A 317 -5.44 17.39 13.37
N PRO A 318 -6.00 17.76 12.22
CA PRO A 318 -5.77 17.05 10.95
C PRO A 318 -4.29 17.02 10.54
N LEU A 319 -3.56 18.11 10.78
CA LEU A 319 -2.14 18.20 10.40
C LEU A 319 -1.21 17.34 11.26
N ALA A 320 -1.67 16.92 12.46
CA ALA A 320 -0.88 16.04 13.33
C ALA A 320 -0.72 14.63 12.74
N PHE A 321 -1.70 14.19 11.94
CA PHE A 321 -1.72 12.89 11.27
C PHE A 321 -1.09 12.91 9.87
N GLN A 322 -0.69 14.08 9.37
CA GLN A 322 -0.04 14.19 8.06
C GLN A 322 1.45 13.88 8.16
N SER A 323 1.89 12.90 7.38
CA SER A 323 3.29 12.61 7.12
C SER A 323 3.46 12.26 5.64
N PHE A 324 4.19 13.10 4.91
CA PHE A 324 4.35 12.89 3.47
C PHE A 324 5.18 11.64 3.16
N PHE A 325 6.30 11.43 3.85
CA PHE A 325 7.20 10.31 3.57
C PHE A 325 6.78 9.00 4.26
N MET A 326 6.14 9.08 5.43
CA MET A 326 5.85 7.88 6.24
C MET A 326 4.38 7.46 6.09
N GLU A 327 4.10 6.16 6.15
CA GLU A 327 2.72 5.65 6.18
C GLU A 327 1.93 6.14 7.39
N LYS A 328 2.60 6.22 8.54
CA LYS A 328 2.10 6.84 9.77
C LYS A 328 3.18 7.71 10.36
N GLY A 329 2.81 8.93 10.73
CA GLY A 329 3.73 9.81 11.47
C GLY A 329 3.96 9.30 12.89
N GLU A 330 5.04 9.75 13.52
CA GLU A 330 5.37 9.35 14.89
C GLU A 330 4.26 9.68 15.90
N VAL A 331 3.65 10.87 15.79
CA VAL A 331 2.53 11.27 16.66
C VAL A 331 1.29 10.37 16.46
N GLU A 332 1.06 9.90 15.22
CA GLU A 332 -0.01 8.94 14.94
C GLU A 332 0.30 7.56 15.56
N GLN A 333 1.57 7.12 15.54
CA GLN A 333 1.98 5.87 16.19
C GLN A 333 1.81 5.93 17.72
N ILE A 334 2.12 7.09 18.34
CA ILE A 334 1.88 7.32 19.78
C ILE A 334 0.38 7.33 20.08
N PHE A 335 -0.43 7.99 19.23
CA PHE A 335 -1.88 7.97 19.36
C PHE A 335 -2.44 6.55 19.33
N ASP A 336 -2.03 5.74 18.34
CA ASP A 336 -2.49 4.36 18.19
C ASP A 336 -2.12 3.51 19.43
N ALA A 337 -0.93 3.74 20.02
CA ALA A 337 -0.52 3.06 21.25
C ALA A 337 -1.35 3.47 22.48
N VAL A 338 -1.67 4.77 22.64
CA VAL A 338 -2.56 5.25 23.73
C VAL A 338 -3.97 4.67 23.58
N ALA A 339 -4.48 4.57 22.35
CA ALA A 339 -5.77 3.94 22.09
C ALA A 339 -5.77 2.44 22.43
N ASP A 340 -4.69 1.71 22.10
CA ASP A 340 -4.55 0.28 22.43
C ASP A 340 -4.48 0.05 23.96
N TYR A 341 -3.79 0.93 24.69
CA TYR A 341 -3.77 0.92 26.16
C TYR A 341 -5.18 1.06 26.77
N HIS A 342 -5.97 2.03 26.31
CA HIS A 342 -7.34 2.21 26.81
C HIS A 342 -8.24 1.02 26.49
N ASN A 343 -8.11 0.42 25.30
CA ASN A 343 -8.85 -0.78 24.95
C ASN A 343 -8.54 -1.93 25.91
N ARG A 344 -7.26 -2.16 26.22
CA ARG A 344 -6.84 -3.19 27.19
C ARG A 344 -7.37 -2.93 28.59
N HIS A 345 -7.35 -1.68 29.04
CA HIS A 345 -7.88 -1.29 30.35
C HIS A 345 -9.39 -1.59 30.46
N VAL A 346 -10.16 -1.30 29.42
CA VAL A 346 -11.60 -1.62 29.36
C VAL A 346 -11.84 -3.13 29.34
N THR A 347 -11.04 -3.91 28.60
CA THR A 347 -11.16 -5.38 28.57
C THR A 347 -10.90 -5.99 29.95
N ILE A 348 -9.83 -5.57 30.65
CA ILE A 348 -9.48 -6.09 31.97
C ILE A 348 -10.54 -5.75 33.01
N GLN A 349 -11.03 -4.50 33.03
CA GLN A 349 -12.13 -4.11 33.93
C GLN A 349 -13.42 -4.90 33.66
N SER A 350 -13.67 -5.26 32.40
CA SER A 350 -14.83 -6.07 32.03
C SER A 350 -14.67 -7.54 32.44
N GLU A 351 -13.45 -8.08 32.38
CA GLU A 351 -13.13 -9.45 32.83
C GLU A 351 -13.14 -9.56 34.36
N GLU A 352 -12.64 -8.57 35.09
CA GLU A 352 -12.71 -8.52 36.56
C GLU A 352 -14.17 -8.46 37.05
N LEU A 353 -15.04 -7.72 36.37
CA LEU A 353 -16.48 -7.69 36.66
C LEU A 353 -17.22 -9.01 36.37
N LEU A 354 -16.62 -9.92 35.59
CA LEU A 354 -17.20 -11.22 35.20
C LEU A 354 -16.62 -12.40 35.99
N THR A 355 -15.68 -12.17 36.92
CA THR A 355 -15.25 -13.22 37.85
C THR A 355 -16.35 -13.45 38.90
N PRO A 356 -16.92 -14.67 39.01
CA PRO A 356 -17.89 -14.95 40.05
C PRO A 356 -17.19 -14.90 41.41
N ILE A 357 -17.78 -14.17 42.34
CA ILE A 357 -17.54 -14.31 43.78
C ILE A 357 -17.84 -15.77 44.12
N VAL A 358 -16.82 -16.61 44.12
CA VAL A 358 -16.87 -17.93 44.77
C VAL A 358 -16.27 -17.74 46.15
N GLY A 359 -17.17 -17.39 47.09
CA GLY A 359 -16.95 -17.57 48.51
C GLY A 359 -17.33 -18.98 48.95
#